data_AF-A0A3A1UWT1-F1
#
_entry.id   AF-A0A3A1UWT1-F1
#
_cell.length_a   1.000
_cell.length_b   1.000
_cell.length_c   1.000
_cell.angle_alpha   90.00
_cell.angle_beta   90.00
_cell.angle_gamma   90.00
#
_symmetry.space_group_name_H-M   'P 1'
#
loop_
_entity.id
_entity.type
_entity.pdbx_description
1 polymer ?
#
loop_
_entity_poly.entity_id
_entity_poly.type
_entity_poly.pdbx_seq_one_letter_code
_entity_poly.pdbx_strand_id
1 'polypeptide(L)'
;MNNNFEEPVKQKSGFIYVIGVVALLVIGYVLGMLSSGMRYPITKDPAFKQLNTAYTKIMEDYLNGADPKDLINGATQGMVASLNDPYSHYFVGEEGEAYTQSYEGQFYGIGAEMRQEEGLYIITSVIKDTPAERGGVLAGDTIIAVDGVEIKGKSFQELLGMVRGEEGTEVTLRLRRDGEKEPIEITMKRAAIPVYTVTSEKLEGGIGHVTISRFAENTAKEFEAELAKLQEEGPLEGLLLDLRSNPGGLLTSTLDIANILIPKDKKILDVVYKNERQTVSFLSEQKKEWTVPIVVLVNGQSASASEVLTAALKESAGATVIGETTYGKGVVQAFRQYPDGSVLSLTEAQWKTPGGTWINEQGVSPDIEVKLPAYASLRPLATGSEMELGSYGDDVVTLQSMLRELGYGPLETEGVFDETTEQALRQFQQSEGLETTGKFDDKTGYRLLELLREKLDKEDTQLLKGIELLTSGVKK
;
A
#
# COMPACT_ATOMS: atom_id res chain seq x y z
N MET A 1 50.35 9.13 -95.75
CA MET A 1 50.76 8.24 -94.65
C MET A 1 50.96 9.10 -93.44
N ASN A 2 50.12 9.00 -92.41
CA ASN A 2 50.54 9.25 -91.04
C ASN A 2 49.58 8.60 -90.06
N ASN A 3 50.16 7.73 -89.25
CA ASN A 3 49.60 6.99 -88.13
C ASN A 3 49.12 7.97 -87.05
N ASN A 4 47.96 7.72 -86.45
CA ASN A 4 47.67 8.21 -85.10
C ASN A 4 47.41 7.00 -84.20
N PHE A 5 48.30 6.89 -83.20
CA PHE A 5 48.26 5.96 -82.09
C PHE A 5 47.05 6.23 -81.20
N GLU A 6 46.43 5.16 -80.70
CA GLU A 6 45.49 5.20 -79.56
C GLU A 6 46.24 5.59 -78.28
N GLU A 7 45.77 6.60 -77.56
CA GLU A 7 46.20 6.88 -76.18
C GLU A 7 45.39 6.05 -75.16
N PRO A 8 46.00 5.53 -74.09
CA PRO A 8 45.32 4.71 -73.10
C PRO A 8 44.47 5.56 -72.15
N VAL A 9 43.19 5.20 -72.03
CA VAL A 9 42.24 5.81 -71.08
C VAL A 9 42.78 5.62 -69.64
N LYS A 10 43.12 6.73 -69.00
CA LYS A 10 43.61 6.79 -67.60
C LYS A 10 42.54 6.24 -66.64
N GLN A 11 42.78 5.01 -66.17
CA GLN A 11 42.08 4.32 -65.09
C GLN A 11 42.34 4.94 -63.69
N LYS A 12 42.46 6.28 -63.58
CA LYS A 12 42.79 7.00 -62.33
C LYS A 12 41.56 7.59 -61.62
N SER A 13 40.42 7.72 -62.29
CA SER A 13 39.22 8.33 -61.69
C SER A 13 38.53 7.41 -60.69
N GLY A 14 38.36 6.13 -61.01
CA GLY A 14 37.68 5.16 -60.12
C GLY A 14 38.35 4.99 -58.76
N PHE A 15 39.70 5.02 -58.71
CA PHE A 15 40.46 4.88 -57.47
C PHE A 15 40.30 6.08 -56.53
N ILE A 16 40.21 7.30 -57.07
CA ILE A 16 39.99 8.53 -56.28
C ILE A 16 38.57 8.55 -55.71
N TYR A 17 37.57 8.09 -56.47
CA TYR A 17 36.19 7.96 -55.98
C TYR A 17 36.07 6.94 -54.85
N VAL A 18 36.73 5.79 -54.97
CA VAL A 18 36.74 4.77 -53.89
C VAL A 18 37.41 5.31 -52.63
N ILE A 19 38.53 6.02 -52.74
CA ILE A 19 39.19 6.66 -51.59
C ILE A 19 38.29 7.72 -50.95
N GLY A 20 37.60 8.53 -51.76
CA GLY A 20 36.67 9.54 -51.27
C GLY A 20 35.48 8.95 -50.51
N VAL A 21 34.90 7.85 -51.01
CA VAL A 21 33.80 7.13 -50.35
C VAL A 21 34.27 6.50 -49.05
N VAL A 22 35.43 5.85 -49.04
CA VAL A 22 36.00 5.26 -47.81
C VAL A 22 36.32 6.34 -46.78
N ALA A 23 36.88 7.48 -47.18
CA ALA A 23 37.14 8.60 -46.29
C ALA A 23 35.84 9.17 -45.68
N LEU A 24 34.76 9.30 -46.47
CA LEU A 24 33.46 9.75 -45.97
C LEU A 24 32.82 8.75 -45.00
N LEU A 25 32.94 7.45 -45.24
CA LEU A 25 32.47 6.41 -44.33
C LEU A 25 33.25 6.43 -43.01
N VAL A 26 34.56 6.61 -43.07
CA VAL A 26 35.42 6.73 -41.88
C VAL A 26 35.11 8.00 -41.10
N ILE A 27 34.94 9.14 -41.77
CA ILE A 27 34.54 10.41 -41.13
C ILE A 27 33.14 10.28 -40.51
N GLY A 28 32.19 9.66 -41.21
CA GLY A 28 30.85 9.38 -40.68
C GLY A 28 30.87 8.46 -39.46
N TYR A 29 31.71 7.42 -39.48
CA TYR A 29 31.92 6.52 -38.34
C TYR A 29 32.57 7.22 -37.14
N VAL A 30 33.59 8.05 -37.38
CA VAL A 30 34.29 8.82 -36.32
C VAL A 30 33.36 9.89 -35.73
N LEU A 31 32.62 10.63 -36.56
CA LEU A 31 31.62 11.59 -36.10
C LEU A 31 30.46 10.90 -35.37
N GLY A 32 30.06 9.70 -35.82
CA GLY A 32 29.09 8.85 -35.13
C GLY A 32 29.58 8.43 -33.75
N MET A 33 30.82 7.95 -33.62
CA MET A 33 31.42 7.61 -32.32
C MET A 33 31.56 8.83 -31.40
N LEU A 34 32.01 9.96 -31.92
CA LEU A 34 32.14 11.20 -31.14
C LEU A 34 30.78 11.74 -30.69
N SER A 35 29.76 11.67 -31.55
CA SER A 35 28.38 12.02 -31.24
C SER A 35 27.79 11.10 -30.16
N SER A 36 27.97 9.78 -30.29
CA SER A 36 27.54 8.80 -29.27
C SER A 36 28.24 9.02 -27.93
N GLY A 37 29.55 9.34 -27.93
CA GLY A 37 30.32 9.64 -26.72
C GLY A 37 29.99 11.00 -26.07
N MET A 38 29.32 11.90 -26.77
CA MET A 38 28.75 13.15 -26.21
C MET A 38 27.29 12.99 -25.78
N ARG A 39 26.50 12.13 -26.45
CA ARG A 39 25.09 11.86 -26.13
C ARG A 39 24.90 10.94 -24.92
N TYR A 40 25.84 10.03 -24.65
CA TYR A 40 25.74 9.06 -23.55
C TYR A 40 26.94 9.16 -22.60
N PRO A 41 27.03 10.21 -21.75
CA PRO A 41 28.14 10.40 -20.81
C PRO A 41 28.31 9.24 -19.82
N ILE A 42 27.26 8.44 -19.59
CA ILE A 42 27.30 7.23 -18.75
C ILE A 42 28.29 6.17 -19.26
N THR A 43 28.56 6.14 -20.57
CA THR A 43 29.54 5.21 -21.18
C THR A 43 31.00 5.55 -20.82
N LYS A 44 31.25 6.73 -20.24
CA LYS A 44 32.56 7.16 -19.74
C LYS A 44 32.77 6.84 -18.26
N ASP A 45 31.73 6.47 -17.53
CA ASP A 45 31.86 6.04 -16.14
C ASP A 45 32.54 4.65 -16.10
N PRO A 46 33.73 4.51 -15.46
CA PRO A 46 34.39 3.22 -15.35
C PRO A 46 33.52 2.14 -14.70
N ALA A 47 32.64 2.51 -13.76
CA ALA A 47 31.72 1.58 -13.10
C ALA A 47 30.67 1.04 -14.09
N PHE A 48 30.12 1.91 -14.93
CA PHE A 48 29.17 1.49 -15.96
C PHE A 48 29.82 0.62 -17.04
N LYS A 49 31.10 0.87 -17.36
CA LYS A 49 31.87 0.00 -18.25
C LYS A 49 32.00 -1.42 -17.69
N GLN A 50 32.27 -1.56 -16.39
CA GLN A 50 32.34 -2.86 -15.73
C GLN A 50 30.99 -3.58 -15.75
N LEU A 51 29.89 -2.87 -15.47
CA LEU A 51 28.54 -3.42 -15.55
C LEU A 51 28.23 -3.94 -16.96
N ASN A 52 28.54 -3.16 -18.00
CA ASN A 52 28.35 -3.59 -19.39
C ASN A 52 29.21 -4.83 -19.74
N THR A 53 30.48 -4.86 -19.32
CA THR A 53 31.34 -6.03 -19.53
C THR A 53 30.80 -7.28 -18.83
N ALA A 54 30.32 -7.15 -17.59
CA ALA A 54 29.71 -8.26 -16.85
C ALA A 54 28.43 -8.75 -17.54
N TYR A 55 27.54 -7.83 -17.92
CA TYR A 55 26.31 -8.13 -18.65
C TYR A 55 26.61 -8.89 -19.96
N THR A 56 27.53 -8.40 -20.79
CA THR A 56 27.92 -9.07 -22.04
C THR A 56 28.49 -10.46 -21.78
N LYS A 57 29.38 -10.61 -20.79
CA LYS A 57 29.98 -11.91 -20.43
C LYS A 57 28.92 -12.92 -19.99
N ILE A 58 27.89 -12.49 -19.25
CA ILE A 58 26.79 -13.36 -18.83
C ILE A 58 25.97 -13.77 -20.06
N MET A 59 25.59 -12.82 -20.91
CA MET A 59 24.79 -13.11 -22.11
C MET A 59 25.49 -14.05 -23.09
N GLU A 60 26.82 -13.95 -23.22
CA GLU A 60 27.60 -14.76 -24.17
C GLU A 60 27.99 -16.13 -23.61
N ASP A 61 28.39 -16.20 -22.33
CA ASP A 61 29.10 -17.36 -21.80
C ASP A 61 28.40 -18.06 -20.62
N TYR A 62 27.25 -17.56 -20.15
CA TYR A 62 26.51 -18.25 -19.10
C TYR A 62 25.88 -19.55 -19.64
N LEU A 63 26.25 -20.68 -19.04
CA LEU A 63 25.95 -22.03 -19.52
C LEU A 63 24.46 -22.29 -19.80
N ASN A 64 23.57 -21.72 -18.98
CA ASN A 64 22.13 -22.00 -19.03
C ASN A 64 21.34 -20.98 -19.86
N GLY A 65 22.00 -19.98 -20.46
CA GLY A 65 21.34 -18.82 -21.07
C GLY A 65 20.77 -17.87 -20.02
N ALA A 66 20.66 -16.59 -20.37
CA ALA A 66 20.11 -15.55 -19.51
C ALA A 66 19.10 -14.71 -20.30
N ASP A 67 18.03 -14.27 -19.62
CA ASP A 67 17.09 -13.31 -20.20
C ASP A 67 17.62 -11.88 -19.98
N PRO A 68 17.78 -11.07 -21.05
CA PRO A 68 18.18 -9.66 -20.94
C PRO A 68 17.33 -8.83 -19.98
N LYS A 69 16.01 -9.04 -19.97
CA LYS A 69 15.06 -8.28 -19.16
C LYS A 69 15.29 -8.56 -17.67
N ASP A 70 15.48 -9.83 -17.31
CA ASP A 70 15.75 -10.23 -15.92
C ASP A 70 17.07 -9.67 -15.40
N LEU A 71 18.13 -9.67 -16.23
CA LEU A 71 19.41 -9.08 -15.85
C LEU A 71 19.32 -7.57 -15.63
N ILE A 72 18.62 -6.84 -16.50
CA ILE A 72 18.46 -5.38 -16.37
C ILE A 72 17.58 -5.04 -15.18
N ASN A 73 16.51 -5.80 -14.92
CA ASN A 73 15.67 -5.63 -13.75
C ASN A 73 16.46 -5.87 -12.46
N GLY A 74 17.18 -7.00 -12.37
CA GLY A 74 18.03 -7.31 -11.22
C GLY A 74 19.13 -6.27 -10.99
N ALA A 75 19.76 -5.76 -12.06
CA ALA A 75 20.74 -4.68 -11.95
C ALA A 75 20.10 -3.39 -11.42
N THR A 76 18.90 -3.04 -11.89
CA THR A 76 18.18 -1.82 -11.46
C THR A 76 17.72 -1.92 -10.01
N GLN A 77 17.14 -3.06 -9.61
CA GLN A 77 16.82 -3.35 -8.21
C GLN A 77 18.06 -3.26 -7.32
N GLY A 78 19.19 -3.83 -7.75
CA GLY A 78 20.46 -3.75 -7.04
C GLY A 78 21.00 -2.32 -6.89
N MET A 79 20.89 -1.49 -7.94
CA MET A 79 21.25 -0.07 -7.87
C MET A 79 20.41 0.68 -6.84
N VAL A 80 19.10 0.47 -6.84
CA VAL A 80 18.20 1.12 -5.87
C VAL A 80 18.47 0.62 -4.45
N ALA A 81 18.63 -0.69 -4.25
CA ALA A 81 18.98 -1.27 -2.96
C ALA A 81 20.30 -0.71 -2.40
N SER A 82 21.27 -0.41 -3.26
CA SER A 82 22.57 0.16 -2.85
C SER A 82 22.48 1.56 -2.21
N LEU A 83 21.33 2.25 -2.36
CA LEU A 83 21.08 3.52 -1.69
C LEU A 83 20.95 3.36 -0.16
N ASN A 84 20.68 2.15 0.33
CA ASN A 84 20.35 1.86 1.74
C ASN A 84 19.20 2.76 2.25
N ASP A 85 18.32 3.15 1.33
CA ASP A 85 17.10 3.90 1.62
C ASP A 85 15.94 2.90 1.65
N PRO A 86 15.33 2.64 2.82
CA PRO A 86 14.24 1.67 2.95
C PRO A 86 12.97 2.07 2.18
N TYR A 87 12.92 3.30 1.65
CA TYR A 87 11.79 3.80 0.90
C TYR A 87 11.99 3.73 -0.62
N SER A 88 13.23 3.72 -1.11
CA SER A 88 13.47 3.67 -2.56
C SER A 88 13.36 2.24 -3.07
N HIS A 89 12.53 2.04 -4.10
CA HIS A 89 12.26 0.73 -4.68
C HIS A 89 12.16 0.78 -6.20
N TYR A 90 12.52 -0.33 -6.84
CA TYR A 90 12.21 -0.58 -8.25
C TYR A 90 11.33 -1.83 -8.34
N PHE A 91 10.06 -1.60 -8.67
CA PHE A 91 9.06 -2.65 -8.85
C PHE A 91 9.02 -3.06 -10.31
N VAL A 92 8.93 -4.36 -10.58
CA VAL A 92 9.03 -4.89 -11.95
C VAL A 92 7.66 -5.36 -12.45
N GLY A 93 7.30 -4.98 -13.67
CA GLY A 93 6.09 -5.48 -14.35
C GLY A 93 4.83 -5.34 -13.49
N GLU A 94 4.15 -6.45 -13.23
CA GLU A 94 2.91 -6.52 -12.44
C GLU A 94 3.06 -5.96 -11.02
N GLU A 95 4.24 -6.06 -10.39
CA GLU A 95 4.48 -5.45 -9.07
C GLU A 95 4.41 -3.93 -9.14
N GLY A 96 4.94 -3.34 -10.22
CA GLY A 96 4.90 -1.91 -10.46
C GLY A 96 3.49 -1.41 -10.73
N GLU A 97 2.73 -2.15 -11.55
CA GLU A 97 1.33 -1.86 -11.82
C GLU A 97 0.47 -1.95 -10.55
N ALA A 98 0.65 -3.01 -9.76
CA ALA A 98 -0.04 -3.17 -8.47
C ALA A 98 0.33 -2.04 -7.50
N TYR A 99 1.59 -1.59 -7.50
CA TYR A 99 2.03 -0.47 -6.68
C TYR A 99 1.32 0.83 -7.07
N THR A 100 1.23 1.17 -8.36
CA THR A 100 0.52 2.37 -8.80
C THR A 100 -0.98 2.30 -8.56
N GLN A 101 -1.59 1.14 -8.85
CA GLN A 101 -3.02 0.89 -8.63
C GLN A 101 -3.42 1.00 -7.15
N SER A 102 -2.49 0.78 -6.21
CA SER A 102 -2.78 0.91 -4.79
C SER A 102 -3.16 2.34 -4.35
N TYR A 103 -2.79 3.35 -5.14
CA TYR A 103 -3.11 4.77 -4.92
C TYR A 103 -4.30 5.26 -5.76
N GLU A 104 -4.72 4.47 -6.74
CA GLU A 104 -5.92 4.76 -7.53
C GLU A 104 -7.16 4.64 -6.62
N GLY A 105 -8.16 5.49 -6.84
CA GLY A 105 -9.42 5.43 -6.08
C GLY A 105 -10.29 4.21 -6.41
N GLN A 106 -9.83 3.35 -7.31
CA GLN A 106 -10.55 2.18 -7.80
C GLN A 106 -9.57 1.11 -8.31
N PHE A 107 -10.00 -0.15 -8.30
CA PHE A 107 -9.34 -1.22 -9.03
C PHE A 107 -10.36 -1.98 -9.89
N TYR A 108 -9.91 -2.72 -10.90
CA TYR A 108 -10.83 -3.47 -11.77
C TYR A 108 -10.97 -4.92 -11.32
N GLY A 109 -12.21 -5.34 -11.07
CA GLY A 109 -12.51 -6.67 -10.58
C GLY A 109 -14.02 -6.89 -10.41
N ILE A 110 -14.37 -7.75 -9.46
CA ILE A 110 -15.77 -8.15 -9.23
C ILE A 110 -16.43 -7.43 -8.04
N GLY A 111 -15.65 -6.92 -7.08
CA GLY A 111 -16.19 -6.23 -5.90
C GLY A 111 -16.65 -7.16 -4.77
N ALA A 112 -15.80 -8.09 -4.36
CA ALA A 112 -16.06 -8.96 -3.22
C ALA A 112 -14.83 -9.02 -2.30
N GLU A 113 -15.09 -9.12 -1.00
CA GLU A 113 -14.07 -9.42 0.01
C GLU A 113 -14.07 -10.92 0.28
N MET A 114 -12.90 -11.44 0.59
CA MET A 114 -12.72 -12.86 0.82
C MET A 114 -11.64 -13.10 1.87
N ARG A 115 -11.75 -14.24 2.54
CA ARG A 115 -10.74 -14.77 3.45
C ARG A 115 -10.29 -16.15 3.00
N GLN A 116 -9.07 -16.50 3.37
CA GLN A 116 -8.59 -17.87 3.20
C GLN A 116 -8.83 -18.65 4.48
N GLU A 117 -9.46 -19.81 4.41
CA GLU A 117 -9.80 -20.63 5.56
C GLU A 117 -9.59 -22.10 5.19
N GLU A 118 -8.70 -22.79 5.90
CA GLU A 118 -8.39 -24.21 5.67
C GLU A 118 -7.98 -24.50 4.20
N GLY A 119 -7.26 -23.55 3.59
CA GLY A 119 -6.84 -23.62 2.18
C GLY A 119 -7.96 -23.38 1.16
N LEU A 120 -9.16 -23.01 1.60
CA LEU A 120 -10.28 -22.58 0.78
C LEU A 120 -10.40 -21.05 0.77
N TYR A 121 -11.03 -20.49 -0.25
CA TYR A 121 -11.27 -19.06 -0.36
C TYR A 121 -12.77 -18.78 -0.25
N ILE A 122 -13.16 -18.10 0.82
CA ILE A 122 -14.56 -17.87 1.19
C ILE A 122 -14.87 -16.38 1.07
N ILE A 123 -15.96 -16.05 0.36
CA ILE A 123 -16.47 -14.68 0.28
C ILE A 123 -16.98 -14.25 1.65
N THR A 124 -16.42 -13.17 2.19
CA THR A 124 -16.83 -12.61 3.50
C THR A 124 -17.89 -11.54 3.35
N SER A 125 -17.77 -10.71 2.30
CA SER A 125 -18.72 -9.66 2.01
C SER A 125 -18.74 -9.36 0.51
N VAL A 126 -19.81 -8.73 0.05
CA VAL A 126 -19.95 -8.29 -1.33
C VAL A 126 -20.22 -6.79 -1.33
N ILE A 127 -19.48 -6.05 -2.13
CA ILE A 127 -19.59 -4.60 -2.19
C ILE A 127 -20.84 -4.26 -3.00
N LYS A 128 -21.66 -3.35 -2.47
CA LYS A 128 -22.89 -2.90 -3.11
C LYS A 128 -22.62 -2.26 -4.48
N ASP A 129 -23.56 -2.45 -5.41
CA ASP A 129 -23.55 -1.91 -6.77
C ASP A 129 -22.34 -2.37 -7.61
N THR A 130 -21.74 -3.52 -7.27
CA THR A 130 -20.62 -4.13 -8.01
C THR A 130 -21.04 -5.35 -8.86
N PRO A 131 -20.17 -5.84 -9.77
CA PRO A 131 -20.46 -7.05 -10.54
C PRO A 131 -20.79 -8.28 -9.68
N ALA A 132 -20.12 -8.48 -8.55
CA ALA A 132 -20.36 -9.59 -7.63
C ALA A 132 -21.78 -9.56 -7.06
N GLU A 133 -22.24 -8.39 -6.60
CA GLU A 133 -23.61 -8.25 -6.09
C GLU A 133 -24.64 -8.51 -7.19
N ARG A 134 -24.47 -7.87 -8.36
CA ARG A 134 -25.38 -8.05 -9.51
C ARG A 134 -25.38 -9.48 -10.05
N GLY A 135 -24.24 -10.16 -9.96
CA GLY A 135 -24.06 -11.55 -10.36
C GLY A 135 -24.67 -12.54 -9.38
N GLY A 136 -25.06 -12.10 -8.18
CA GLY A 136 -25.65 -12.95 -7.15
C GLY A 136 -24.62 -13.75 -6.35
N VAL A 137 -23.37 -13.28 -6.28
CA VAL A 137 -22.38 -13.78 -5.32
C VAL A 137 -22.84 -13.40 -3.91
N LEU A 138 -22.70 -14.32 -2.95
CA LEU A 138 -23.14 -14.12 -1.57
C LEU A 138 -21.99 -14.35 -0.59
N ALA A 139 -22.08 -13.71 0.57
CA ALA A 139 -21.23 -14.05 1.71
C ALA A 139 -21.42 -15.54 2.09
N GLY A 140 -20.32 -16.23 2.38
CA GLY A 140 -20.27 -17.67 2.62
C GLY A 140 -19.98 -18.51 1.37
N ASP A 141 -20.07 -17.95 0.16
CA ASP A 141 -19.68 -18.69 -1.04
C ASP A 141 -18.20 -19.09 -1.01
N THR A 142 -17.88 -20.35 -1.26
CA THR A 142 -16.51 -20.83 -1.44
C THR A 142 -16.14 -20.83 -2.92
N ILE A 143 -15.05 -20.17 -3.31
CA ILE A 143 -14.56 -20.19 -4.70
C ILE A 143 -13.88 -21.54 -4.97
N ILE A 144 -14.30 -22.23 -6.04
CA ILE A 144 -13.76 -23.53 -6.47
C ILE A 144 -12.88 -23.38 -7.71
N ALA A 145 -13.31 -22.56 -8.66
CA ALA A 145 -12.58 -22.31 -9.90
C ALA A 145 -12.81 -20.88 -10.41
N VAL A 146 -11.84 -20.35 -11.15
CA VAL A 146 -11.93 -19.09 -11.89
C VAL A 146 -11.60 -19.38 -13.35
N ASP A 147 -12.49 -19.01 -14.26
CA ASP A 147 -12.37 -19.27 -15.71
C ASP A 147 -12.06 -20.73 -16.05
N GLY A 148 -12.72 -21.66 -15.33
CA GLY A 148 -12.55 -23.11 -15.49
C GLY A 148 -11.27 -23.68 -14.87
N VAL A 149 -10.39 -22.84 -14.32
CA VAL A 149 -9.17 -23.28 -13.64
C VAL A 149 -9.46 -23.46 -12.15
N GLU A 150 -9.26 -24.68 -11.63
CA GLU A 150 -9.41 -24.94 -10.20
C GLU A 150 -8.38 -24.14 -9.38
N ILE A 151 -8.84 -23.56 -8.27
CA ILE A 151 -8.00 -22.69 -7.44
C ILE A 151 -7.38 -23.41 -6.24
N LYS A 152 -7.66 -24.70 -6.06
CA LYS A 152 -7.09 -25.49 -4.97
C LYS A 152 -5.56 -25.49 -5.07
N GLY A 153 -4.89 -25.09 -3.99
CA GLY A 153 -3.43 -25.01 -3.90
C GLY A 153 -2.80 -23.77 -4.54
N LYS A 154 -3.59 -22.87 -5.15
CA LYS A 154 -3.12 -21.55 -5.56
C LYS A 154 -2.98 -20.65 -4.35
N SER A 155 -2.01 -19.76 -4.37
CA SER A 155 -1.87 -18.68 -3.40
C SER A 155 -2.97 -17.63 -3.54
N PHE A 156 -3.17 -16.84 -2.48
CA PHE A 156 -4.13 -15.75 -2.50
C PHE A 156 -3.81 -14.73 -3.59
N GLN A 157 -2.53 -14.44 -3.81
CA GLN A 157 -2.09 -13.50 -4.83
C GLN A 157 -2.39 -14.00 -6.25
N GLU A 158 -2.19 -15.30 -6.52
CA GLU A 158 -2.59 -15.90 -7.80
C GLU A 158 -4.11 -15.80 -8.01
N LEU A 159 -4.90 -16.08 -6.98
CA LEU A 159 -6.36 -15.94 -7.06
C LEU A 159 -6.77 -14.50 -7.38
N LEU A 160 -6.17 -13.51 -6.71
CA LEU A 160 -6.43 -12.10 -6.98
C LEU A 160 -6.08 -11.73 -8.43
N GLY A 161 -4.96 -12.22 -8.96
CA GLY A 161 -4.56 -12.03 -10.35
C GLY A 161 -5.52 -12.66 -11.36
N MET A 162 -6.17 -13.78 -11.02
CA MET A 162 -7.19 -14.41 -11.86
C MET A 162 -8.52 -13.65 -11.82
N VAL A 163 -8.92 -13.14 -10.66
CA VAL A 163 -10.20 -12.44 -10.49
C VAL A 163 -10.15 -11.01 -10.99
N ARG A 164 -9.03 -10.31 -10.82
CA ARG A 164 -8.77 -8.98 -11.38
C ARG A 164 -8.44 -9.06 -12.86
N GLY A 165 -8.51 -7.91 -13.53
CA GLY A 165 -8.27 -7.82 -14.98
C GLY A 165 -8.90 -6.55 -15.55
N GLU A 166 -8.66 -6.31 -16.84
CA GLU A 166 -9.12 -5.10 -17.52
C GLU A 166 -10.64 -4.91 -17.44
N GLU A 167 -11.08 -3.64 -17.41
CA GLU A 167 -12.49 -3.28 -17.39
C GLU A 167 -13.25 -3.90 -18.58
N GLY A 168 -14.45 -4.41 -18.31
CA GLY A 168 -15.35 -4.95 -19.33
C GLY A 168 -15.01 -6.37 -19.79
N THR A 169 -13.84 -6.91 -19.42
CA THR A 169 -13.51 -8.33 -19.63
C THR A 169 -14.37 -9.23 -18.74
N GLU A 170 -14.62 -10.46 -19.19
CA GLU A 170 -15.42 -11.42 -18.44
C GLU A 170 -14.56 -12.28 -17.51
N VAL A 171 -15.16 -12.67 -16.39
CA VAL A 171 -14.63 -13.66 -15.44
C VAL A 171 -15.75 -14.57 -15.00
N THR A 172 -15.50 -15.87 -14.96
CA THR A 172 -16.45 -16.88 -14.51
C THR A 172 -15.98 -17.50 -13.21
N LEU A 173 -16.77 -17.35 -12.15
CA LEU A 173 -16.54 -18.02 -10.87
C LEU A 173 -17.39 -19.28 -10.78
N ARG A 174 -16.78 -20.39 -10.38
CA ARG A 174 -17.48 -21.58 -9.92
C ARG A 174 -17.47 -21.60 -8.39
N LEU A 175 -18.64 -21.51 -7.78
CA LEU A 175 -18.83 -21.31 -6.33
C LEU A 175 -19.53 -22.52 -5.71
N ARG A 176 -19.13 -22.88 -4.49
CA ARG A 176 -19.90 -23.78 -3.60
C ARG A 176 -20.66 -22.91 -2.62
N ARG A 177 -21.97 -23.09 -2.55
CA ARG A 177 -22.87 -22.38 -1.64
C ARG A 177 -23.54 -23.36 -0.68
N ASP A 178 -23.56 -23.03 0.60
CA ASP A 178 -24.24 -23.85 1.59
C ASP A 178 -25.74 -23.96 1.29
N GLY A 179 -26.25 -25.18 1.36
CA GLY A 179 -27.64 -25.51 1.01
C GLY A 179 -27.84 -25.89 -0.47
N GLU A 180 -26.89 -25.60 -1.36
CA GLU A 180 -26.93 -26.03 -2.76
C GLU A 180 -26.13 -27.32 -2.97
N LYS A 181 -26.67 -28.24 -3.76
CA LYS A 181 -26.04 -29.55 -3.99
C LYS A 181 -24.95 -29.52 -5.05
N GLU A 182 -25.12 -28.68 -6.06
CA GLU A 182 -24.20 -28.55 -7.19
C GLU A 182 -23.52 -27.16 -7.15
N PRO A 183 -22.26 -27.05 -7.60
CA PRO A 183 -21.61 -25.76 -7.74
C PRO A 183 -22.37 -24.80 -8.67
N ILE A 184 -22.36 -23.52 -8.34
CA ILE A 184 -22.97 -22.45 -9.13
C ILE A 184 -21.89 -21.81 -10.00
N GLU A 185 -22.14 -21.64 -11.29
CA GLU A 185 -21.29 -20.84 -12.17
C GLU A 185 -21.89 -19.47 -12.42
N ILE A 186 -21.09 -18.42 -12.18
CA ILE A 186 -21.49 -17.03 -12.34
C ILE A 186 -20.46 -16.33 -13.21
N THR A 187 -20.87 -15.93 -14.42
CA THR A 187 -20.07 -15.09 -15.32
C THR A 187 -20.42 -13.63 -15.12
N MET A 188 -19.41 -12.80 -14.92
CA MET A 188 -19.55 -11.37 -14.65
C MET A 188 -18.55 -10.58 -15.49
N LYS A 189 -18.89 -9.33 -15.79
CA LYS A 189 -17.94 -8.38 -16.38
C LYS A 189 -17.21 -7.64 -15.28
N ARG A 190 -15.88 -7.60 -15.36
CA ARG A 190 -15.04 -6.81 -14.48
C ARG A 190 -15.41 -5.33 -14.64
N ALA A 191 -15.50 -4.63 -13.52
CA ALA A 191 -15.79 -3.19 -13.48
C ALA A 191 -14.88 -2.50 -12.48
N ALA A 192 -14.84 -1.18 -12.53
CA ALA A 192 -14.21 -0.38 -11.49
C ALA A 192 -14.88 -0.64 -10.14
N ILE A 193 -14.08 -1.02 -9.15
CA ILE A 193 -14.50 -1.27 -7.77
C ILE A 193 -13.95 -0.12 -6.93
N PRO A 194 -14.82 0.67 -6.28
CA PRO A 194 -14.37 1.79 -5.45
C PRO A 194 -13.60 1.25 -4.25
N VAL A 195 -12.48 1.91 -3.93
CA VAL A 195 -11.77 1.69 -2.67
C VAL A 195 -12.16 2.81 -1.73
N TYR A 196 -13.13 2.56 -0.86
CA TYR A 196 -13.48 3.53 0.17
C TYR A 196 -12.34 3.63 1.19
N THR A 197 -11.91 4.85 1.44
CA THR A 197 -10.79 5.18 2.30
C THR A 197 -11.21 5.96 3.54
N VAL A 198 -12.41 6.55 3.51
CA VAL A 198 -13.00 7.30 4.62
C VAL A 198 -14.27 6.64 5.11
N THR A 199 -14.40 6.51 6.43
CA THR A 199 -15.65 6.13 7.11
C THR A 199 -15.99 7.17 8.16
N SER A 200 -17.27 7.33 8.46
CA SER A 200 -17.69 8.20 9.56
C SER A 200 -18.91 7.72 10.33
N GLU A 201 -18.95 8.14 11.59
CA GLU A 201 -20.09 7.99 12.48
C GLU A 201 -20.24 9.23 13.37
N LYS A 202 -21.49 9.55 13.73
CA LYS A 202 -21.77 10.60 14.69
C LYS A 202 -21.96 10.01 16.08
N LEU A 203 -21.04 10.33 16.98
CA LEU A 203 -21.06 9.90 18.36
C LEU A 203 -21.95 10.81 19.23
N GLU A 204 -22.22 10.35 20.45
CA GLU A 204 -22.93 11.15 21.45
C GLU A 204 -22.25 12.50 21.68
N GLY A 205 -23.06 13.52 22.01
CA GLY A 205 -22.55 14.88 22.23
C GLY A 205 -22.22 15.65 20.95
N GLY A 206 -22.57 15.13 19.77
CA GLY A 206 -22.36 15.82 18.49
C GLY A 206 -20.92 15.73 17.98
N ILE A 207 -20.18 14.70 18.40
CA ILE A 207 -18.82 14.47 17.93
C ILE A 207 -18.88 13.69 16.62
N GLY A 208 -18.30 14.23 15.55
CA GLY A 208 -18.06 13.48 14.32
C GLY A 208 -16.79 12.66 14.46
N HIS A 209 -16.89 11.33 14.37
CA HIS A 209 -15.73 10.43 14.29
C HIS A 209 -15.51 10.08 12.82
N VAL A 210 -14.33 10.43 12.30
CA VAL A 210 -13.95 10.19 10.90
C VAL A 210 -12.65 9.43 10.87
N THR A 211 -12.66 8.24 10.26
CA THR A 211 -11.45 7.44 10.05
C THR A 211 -10.98 7.61 8.62
N ILE A 212 -9.69 7.90 8.43
CA ILE A 212 -9.04 7.85 7.12
C ILE A 212 -8.04 6.69 7.15
N SER A 213 -8.28 5.67 6.34
CA SER A 213 -7.42 4.46 6.30
C SER A 213 -6.19 4.62 5.41
N ARG A 214 -6.25 5.47 4.38
CA ARG A 214 -5.17 5.82 3.45
C ARG A 214 -5.51 7.10 2.67
N PHE A 215 -4.52 7.73 2.05
CA PHE A 215 -4.72 8.87 1.15
C PHE A 215 -4.63 8.43 -0.32
N ALA A 216 -5.76 8.07 -0.91
CA ALA A 216 -5.91 7.73 -2.32
C ALA A 216 -6.54 8.90 -3.10
N GLU A 217 -6.73 8.70 -4.40
CA GLU A 217 -7.25 9.72 -5.34
C GLU A 217 -8.60 10.31 -4.92
N ASN A 218 -9.51 9.49 -4.38
CA ASN A 218 -10.86 9.92 -4.01
C ASN A 218 -11.04 10.28 -2.53
N THR A 219 -10.02 10.08 -1.69
CA THR A 219 -10.13 10.25 -0.22
C THR A 219 -10.62 11.64 0.18
N ALA A 220 -10.17 12.72 -0.46
CA ALA A 220 -10.64 14.06 -0.15
C ALA A 220 -12.14 14.25 -0.45
N LYS A 221 -12.64 13.69 -1.55
CA LYS A 221 -14.07 13.74 -1.91
C LYS A 221 -14.91 12.90 -0.95
N GLU A 222 -14.42 11.72 -0.59
CA GLU A 222 -15.04 10.86 0.42
C GLU A 222 -15.11 11.57 1.77
N PHE A 223 -14.02 12.23 2.18
CA PHE A 223 -13.98 13.03 3.41
C PHE A 223 -15.01 14.16 3.41
N GLU A 224 -15.12 14.92 2.31
CA GLU A 224 -16.16 15.95 2.18
C GLU A 224 -17.57 15.36 2.26
N ALA A 225 -17.82 14.21 1.62
CA ALA A 225 -19.13 13.56 1.61
C ALA A 225 -19.52 13.03 3.00
N GLU A 226 -18.60 12.34 3.68
CA GLU A 226 -18.82 11.83 5.04
C GLU A 226 -18.99 12.99 6.02
N LEU A 227 -18.22 14.07 5.89
CA LEU A 227 -18.37 15.25 6.72
C LEU A 227 -19.72 15.95 6.51
N ALA A 228 -20.19 16.04 5.27
CA ALA A 228 -21.52 16.59 4.96
C ALA A 228 -22.63 15.73 5.58
N LYS A 229 -22.53 14.40 5.49
CA LYS A 229 -23.46 13.45 6.12
C LYS A 229 -23.55 13.68 7.63
N LEU A 230 -22.41 13.79 8.33
CA LEU A 230 -22.39 14.06 9.77
C LEU A 230 -23.06 15.40 10.15
N GLN A 231 -22.91 16.42 9.29
CA GLN A 231 -23.52 17.74 9.46
C GLN A 231 -25.04 17.73 9.18
N GLU A 232 -25.51 16.88 8.27
CA GLU A 232 -26.94 16.65 8.03
C GLU A 232 -27.62 15.96 9.22
N GLU A 233 -26.90 15.08 9.92
CA GLU A 233 -27.33 14.47 11.17
C GLU A 233 -27.33 15.47 12.36
N GLY A 234 -26.98 16.74 12.14
CA GLY A 234 -27.06 17.85 13.08
C GLY A 234 -25.72 18.57 13.29
N PRO A 235 -25.65 19.59 14.19
CA PRO A 235 -24.41 20.32 14.44
C PRO A 235 -23.30 19.39 14.95
N LEU A 236 -22.06 19.76 14.63
CA LEU A 236 -20.85 19.13 15.16
C LEU A 236 -20.26 20.00 16.26
N GLU A 237 -20.08 19.42 17.43
CA GLU A 237 -19.45 20.04 18.59
C GLU A 237 -17.95 19.70 18.66
N GLY A 238 -17.51 18.68 17.93
CA GLY A 238 -16.13 18.26 17.82
C GLY A 238 -15.91 17.32 16.62
N LEU A 239 -14.69 17.30 16.10
CA LEU A 239 -14.22 16.34 15.10
C LEU A 239 -13.11 15.49 15.70
N LEU A 240 -13.32 14.19 15.74
CA LEU A 240 -12.33 13.19 16.10
C LEU A 240 -11.83 12.54 14.81
N LEU A 241 -10.63 12.91 14.37
CA LEU A 241 -10.01 12.42 13.15
C LEU A 241 -9.07 11.26 13.47
N ASP A 242 -9.42 10.05 13.07
CA ASP A 242 -8.62 8.85 13.28
C ASP A 242 -7.70 8.58 12.09
N LEU A 243 -6.39 8.72 12.32
CA LEU A 243 -5.31 8.44 11.37
C LEU A 243 -4.43 7.26 11.84
N ARG A 244 -4.89 6.48 12.83
CA ARG A 244 -4.15 5.32 13.34
C ARG A 244 -4.02 4.27 12.25
N SER A 245 -2.83 3.68 12.15
CA SER A 245 -2.51 2.66 11.15
C SER A 245 -2.72 3.08 9.69
N ASN A 246 -2.80 4.40 9.42
CA ASN A 246 -2.83 4.95 8.08
C ASN A 246 -1.38 5.19 7.58
N PRO A 247 -0.89 4.41 6.59
CA PRO A 247 0.49 4.50 6.11
C PRO A 247 0.76 5.75 5.23
N GLY A 248 -0.24 6.59 5.05
CA GLY A 248 -0.20 7.81 4.24
C GLY A 248 -0.77 7.60 2.85
N GLY A 249 -0.16 8.26 1.87
CA GLY A 249 -0.57 8.19 0.47
C GLY A 249 -0.29 9.48 -0.30
N LEU A 250 -1.20 9.86 -1.19
CA LEU A 250 -1.05 10.99 -2.10
C LEU A 250 -1.04 12.32 -1.35
N LEU A 251 0.01 13.11 -1.59
CA LEU A 251 0.13 14.46 -1.03
C LEU A 251 -1.01 15.38 -1.50
N THR A 252 -1.48 15.23 -2.74
CA THR A 252 -2.60 16.02 -3.28
C THR A 252 -3.87 15.86 -2.44
N SER A 253 -4.28 14.61 -2.18
CA SER A 253 -5.43 14.28 -1.34
C SER A 253 -5.27 14.81 0.09
N THR A 254 -4.04 14.76 0.61
CA THR A 254 -3.68 15.31 1.93
C THR A 254 -3.86 16.84 1.98
N LEU A 255 -3.40 17.55 0.95
CA LEU A 255 -3.52 19.00 0.82
C LEU A 255 -4.99 19.41 0.70
N ASP A 256 -5.78 18.67 -0.07
CA ASP A 256 -7.21 18.95 -0.23
C ASP A 256 -7.97 18.83 1.10
N ILE A 257 -7.70 17.79 1.90
CA ILE A 257 -8.28 17.64 3.25
C ILE A 257 -7.76 18.74 4.19
N ALA A 258 -6.47 19.05 4.13
CA ALA A 258 -5.89 20.14 4.91
C ALA A 258 -6.54 21.50 4.57
N ASN A 259 -6.87 21.76 3.30
CA ASN A 259 -7.58 22.96 2.87
C ASN A 259 -9.00 23.07 3.45
N ILE A 260 -9.61 21.98 3.92
CA ILE A 260 -10.90 22.02 4.61
C ILE A 260 -10.70 22.46 6.06
N LEU A 261 -9.75 21.83 6.76
CA LEU A 261 -9.62 21.88 8.21
C LEU A 261 -8.68 22.98 8.72
N ILE A 262 -7.66 23.36 7.95
CA ILE A 262 -6.59 24.26 8.39
C ILE A 262 -6.95 25.70 8.02
N PRO A 263 -6.81 26.67 8.94
CA PRO A 263 -7.11 28.07 8.65
C PRO A 263 -6.38 28.59 7.41
N LYS A 264 -7.08 29.40 6.63
CA LYS A 264 -6.53 30.01 5.40
C LYS A 264 -5.17 30.68 5.64
N ASP A 265 -4.27 30.56 4.66
CA ASP A 265 -2.91 31.11 4.64
C ASP A 265 -1.96 30.55 5.72
N LYS A 266 -2.39 29.58 6.53
CA LYS A 266 -1.48 28.85 7.42
C LYS A 266 -0.71 27.79 6.65
N LYS A 267 0.53 27.54 7.07
CA LYS A 267 1.41 26.55 6.42
C LYS A 267 0.94 25.13 6.71
N ILE A 268 0.98 24.28 5.70
CA ILE A 268 0.73 22.84 5.82
C ILE A 268 2.06 22.10 5.94
N LEU A 269 2.98 22.32 4.99
CA LEU A 269 4.32 21.73 4.98
C LEU A 269 5.27 22.53 4.09
N ASP A 270 6.57 22.30 4.26
CA ASP A 270 7.60 22.66 3.28
C ASP A 270 8.22 21.40 2.67
N VAL A 271 8.35 21.33 1.35
CA VAL A 271 9.10 20.27 0.64
C VAL A 271 10.46 20.83 0.23
N VAL A 272 11.54 20.22 0.72
CA VAL A 272 12.92 20.66 0.51
C VAL A 272 13.67 19.62 -0.32
N TYR A 273 14.02 19.97 -1.55
CA TYR A 273 14.75 19.08 -2.46
C TYR A 273 16.25 19.05 -2.15
N LYS A 274 16.91 18.00 -2.65
CA LYS A 274 18.36 17.78 -2.50
C LYS A 274 19.19 19.06 -2.68
N ASN A 275 20.15 19.26 -1.78
CA ASN A 275 21.05 20.43 -1.71
C ASN A 275 20.32 21.76 -1.56
N GLU A 276 19.09 21.76 -1.04
CA GLU A 276 18.22 22.93 -0.90
C GLU A 276 18.04 23.71 -2.21
N ARG A 277 18.21 23.03 -3.35
CA ARG A 277 18.08 23.63 -4.68
C ARG A 277 16.71 24.26 -4.91
N GLN A 278 15.72 23.79 -4.17
CA GLN A 278 14.34 24.22 -4.22
C GLN A 278 13.67 23.90 -2.87
N THR A 279 12.91 24.86 -2.37
CA THR A 279 11.94 24.66 -1.29
C THR A 279 10.57 25.08 -1.80
N VAL A 280 9.57 24.22 -1.64
CA VAL A 280 8.18 24.51 -1.99
C VAL A 280 7.35 24.54 -0.71
N SER A 281 6.77 25.69 -0.40
CA SER A 281 5.87 25.86 0.73
C SER A 281 4.43 25.68 0.30
N PHE A 282 3.69 24.85 1.01
CA PHE A 282 2.26 24.64 0.80
C PHE A 282 1.49 25.33 1.92
N LEU A 283 0.56 26.21 1.56
CA LEU A 283 -0.32 26.93 2.48
C LEU A 283 -1.76 26.49 2.27
N SER A 284 -2.57 26.57 3.32
CA SER A 284 -4.01 26.28 3.25
C SER A 284 -4.74 27.30 2.38
N GLU A 285 -5.50 26.80 1.42
CA GLU A 285 -6.39 27.56 0.55
C GLU A 285 -7.86 27.55 1.04
N GLN A 286 -8.07 27.38 2.34
CA GLN A 286 -9.40 27.21 2.94
C GLN A 286 -10.43 28.24 2.44
N LYS A 287 -11.55 27.70 1.95
CA LYS A 287 -12.66 28.47 1.37
C LYS A 287 -13.73 28.84 2.42
N LYS A 288 -13.99 27.94 3.37
CA LYS A 288 -14.95 28.12 4.45
C LYS A 288 -14.22 27.91 5.77
N GLU A 289 -14.35 28.87 6.67
CA GLU A 289 -13.73 28.80 8.00
C GLU A 289 -14.24 27.56 8.74
N TRP A 290 -13.29 26.77 9.24
CA TRP A 290 -13.54 25.64 10.12
C TRP A 290 -13.44 26.09 11.58
N THR A 291 -14.53 25.94 12.33
CA THR A 291 -14.63 26.43 13.73
C THR A 291 -14.82 25.32 14.76
N VAL A 292 -14.99 24.07 14.32
CA VAL A 292 -15.24 22.93 15.19
C VAL A 292 -13.92 22.42 15.78
N PRO A 293 -13.80 22.18 17.10
CA PRO A 293 -12.59 21.64 17.70
C PRO A 293 -12.16 20.30 17.07
N ILE A 294 -10.86 20.11 16.87
CA ILE A 294 -10.30 18.89 16.25
C ILE A 294 -9.42 18.15 17.26
N VAL A 295 -9.65 16.86 17.41
CA VAL A 295 -8.72 15.91 18.04
C VAL A 295 -8.28 14.90 16.99
N VAL A 296 -6.98 14.59 16.93
CA VAL A 296 -6.40 13.62 15.99
C VAL A 296 -5.90 12.40 16.75
N LEU A 297 -6.29 11.20 16.33
CA LEU A 297 -5.77 9.94 16.87
C LEU A 297 -4.66 9.41 15.96
N VAL A 298 -3.53 9.04 16.54
CA VAL A 298 -2.36 8.52 15.82
C VAL A 298 -1.68 7.37 16.56
N ASN A 299 -0.93 6.54 15.84
CA ASN A 299 -0.09 5.51 16.42
C ASN A 299 1.22 5.34 15.62
N GLY A 300 2.08 4.40 16.05
CA GLY A 300 3.37 4.12 15.39
C GLY A 300 3.28 3.64 13.93
N GLN A 301 2.07 3.37 13.42
CA GLN A 301 1.83 3.00 12.02
C GLN A 301 1.24 4.16 11.19
N SER A 302 0.89 5.29 11.82
CA SER A 302 0.56 6.53 11.12
C SER A 302 1.83 7.06 10.43
N ALA A 303 1.85 7.19 9.11
CA ALA A 303 3.05 7.54 8.36
C ALA A 303 2.81 8.54 7.22
N SER A 304 3.87 9.24 6.79
CA SER A 304 3.90 10.06 5.56
C SER A 304 2.78 11.11 5.52
N ALA A 305 1.85 11.05 4.57
CA ALA A 305 0.69 11.94 4.46
C ALA A 305 -0.10 12.07 5.78
N SER A 306 -0.26 10.99 6.55
CA SER A 306 -0.90 11.03 7.87
C SER A 306 -0.13 11.93 8.83
N GLU A 307 1.21 11.89 8.79
CA GLU A 307 2.10 12.71 9.60
C GLU A 307 2.09 14.16 9.14
N VAL A 308 2.02 14.41 7.82
CA VAL A 308 1.85 15.75 7.25
C VAL A 308 0.56 16.38 7.76
N LEU A 309 -0.58 15.68 7.62
CA LEU A 309 -1.87 16.18 8.08
C LEU A 309 -1.88 16.37 9.61
N THR A 310 -1.34 15.42 10.37
CA THR A 310 -1.24 15.51 11.83
C THR A 310 -0.41 16.72 12.26
N ALA A 311 0.79 16.89 11.71
CA ALA A 311 1.67 18.00 12.05
C ALA A 311 1.05 19.35 11.67
N ALA A 312 0.39 19.42 10.51
CA ALA A 312 -0.28 20.63 10.05
C ALA A 312 -1.49 20.97 10.93
N LEU A 313 -2.34 20.00 11.29
CA LEU A 313 -3.45 20.22 12.21
C LEU A 313 -2.98 20.65 13.60
N LYS A 314 -1.94 20.01 14.12
CA LYS A 314 -1.34 20.33 15.43
C LYS A 314 -0.75 21.74 15.45
N GLU A 315 0.15 22.05 14.53
CA GLU A 315 0.95 23.29 14.57
C GLU A 315 0.24 24.50 13.95
N SER A 316 -0.63 24.29 12.96
CA SER A 316 -1.29 25.37 12.21
C SER A 316 -2.79 25.54 12.54
N ALA A 317 -3.49 24.49 12.96
CA ALA A 317 -4.91 24.54 13.30
C ALA A 317 -5.19 24.43 14.81
N GLY A 318 -4.18 24.10 15.63
CA GLY A 318 -4.34 23.96 17.08
C GLY A 318 -5.10 22.70 17.50
N ALA A 319 -5.14 21.67 16.64
CA ALA A 319 -5.73 20.38 16.98
C ALA A 319 -4.91 19.68 18.08
N THR A 320 -5.57 18.92 18.96
CA THR A 320 -4.87 18.08 19.96
C THR A 320 -4.60 16.70 19.38
N VAL A 321 -3.36 16.23 19.47
CA VAL A 321 -2.95 14.90 19.00
C VAL A 321 -2.86 13.92 20.17
N ILE A 322 -3.51 12.76 20.05
CA ILE A 322 -3.57 11.71 21.07
C ILE A 322 -3.04 10.41 20.49
N GLY A 323 -2.35 9.62 21.32
CA GLY A 323 -2.02 8.24 21.01
C GLY A 323 -0.54 7.96 21.24
N GLU A 324 0.14 7.44 20.22
CA GLU A 324 1.57 7.15 20.27
C GLU A 324 2.32 7.91 19.17
N THR A 325 3.63 8.11 19.36
CA THR A 325 4.48 8.75 18.33
C THR A 325 4.32 8.04 16.99
N THR A 326 4.18 8.82 15.92
CA THR A 326 3.99 8.32 14.55
C THR A 326 5.27 7.68 13.98
N TYR A 327 5.17 7.08 12.80
CA TYR A 327 6.22 6.25 12.19
C TYR A 327 7.56 6.98 11.94
N GLY A 328 7.53 8.25 11.53
CA GLY A 328 8.72 9.03 11.21
C GLY A 328 9.15 9.00 9.75
N LYS A 329 8.22 8.99 8.79
CA LYS A 329 8.55 9.05 7.37
C LYS A 329 8.61 10.51 6.88
N GLY A 330 9.77 11.13 7.06
CA GLY A 330 10.03 12.55 6.74
C GLY A 330 10.49 12.82 5.31
N VAL A 331 10.24 11.91 4.37
CA VAL A 331 10.74 11.97 2.99
C VAL A 331 9.62 11.95 1.96
N VAL A 332 9.88 12.50 0.78
CA VAL A 332 8.98 12.51 -0.37
C VAL A 332 9.54 11.63 -1.46
N GLN A 333 8.75 10.66 -1.89
CA GLN A 333 9.05 9.79 -3.01
C GLN A 333 8.45 10.36 -4.29
N ALA A 334 9.22 10.35 -5.37
CA ALA A 334 8.72 10.52 -6.72
C ALA A 334 8.56 9.14 -7.37
N PHE A 335 7.44 8.93 -8.05
CA PHE A 335 7.18 7.70 -8.78
C PHE A 335 7.32 7.96 -10.28
N ARG A 336 7.98 7.03 -10.98
CA ARG A 336 8.04 7.00 -12.43
C ARG A 336 7.68 5.60 -12.92
N GLN A 337 6.53 5.47 -13.55
CA GLN A 337 6.13 4.27 -14.26
C GLN A 337 6.73 4.26 -15.66
N TYR A 338 7.24 3.10 -16.07
CA TYR A 338 7.78 2.85 -17.40
C TYR A 338 6.77 2.09 -18.28
N PRO A 339 6.92 2.12 -19.62
CA PRO A 339 5.97 1.48 -20.53
C PRO A 339 5.82 -0.04 -20.36
N ASP A 340 6.75 -0.70 -19.67
CA ASP A 340 6.72 -2.14 -19.40
C ASP A 340 6.08 -2.49 -18.05
N GLY A 341 5.40 -1.53 -17.42
CA GLY A 341 4.71 -1.67 -16.12
C GLY A 341 5.61 -1.44 -14.91
N SER A 342 6.94 -1.45 -15.08
CA SER A 342 7.88 -1.23 -13.97
C SER A 342 7.78 0.18 -13.40
N VAL A 343 8.10 0.33 -12.11
CA VAL A 343 8.00 1.59 -11.38
C VAL A 343 9.27 1.86 -10.59
N LEU A 344 9.88 3.02 -10.81
CA LEU A 344 10.89 3.57 -9.91
C LEU A 344 10.21 4.48 -8.88
N SER A 345 10.26 4.08 -7.62
CA SER A 345 9.97 4.91 -6.45
C SER A 345 11.29 5.40 -5.87
N LEU A 346 11.53 6.71 -5.90
CA LEU A 346 12.80 7.30 -5.45
C LEU A 346 12.56 8.42 -4.46
N THR A 347 13.29 8.41 -3.35
CA THR A 347 13.33 9.54 -2.42
C THR A 347 14.05 10.74 -3.05
N GLU A 348 13.32 11.83 -3.32
CA GLU A 348 13.86 13.02 -4.00
C GLU A 348 13.91 14.28 -3.13
N ALA A 349 13.14 14.30 -2.05
CA ALA A 349 13.05 15.43 -1.14
C ALA A 349 12.76 14.99 0.29
N GLN A 350 12.99 15.90 1.23
CA GLN A 350 12.48 15.82 2.59
C GLN A 350 11.29 16.76 2.73
N TRP A 351 10.39 16.48 3.66
CA TRP A 351 9.35 17.45 4.05
C TRP A 351 9.54 17.90 5.49
N LYS A 352 9.15 19.14 5.78
CA LYS A 352 9.21 19.76 7.10
C LYS A 352 7.83 20.19 7.57
N THR A 353 7.59 20.09 8.87
CA THR A 353 6.35 20.56 9.52
C THR A 353 6.18 22.08 9.36
N PRO A 354 5.01 22.65 9.67
CA PRO A 354 4.82 24.11 9.64
C PRO A 354 5.89 24.92 10.40
N GLY A 355 6.34 24.40 11.53
CA GLY A 355 7.40 24.95 12.39
C GLY A 355 8.83 24.68 11.87
N GLY A 356 8.99 23.93 10.78
CA GLY A 356 10.27 23.67 10.14
C GLY A 356 11.02 22.42 10.62
N THR A 357 10.37 21.58 11.43
CA THR A 357 10.97 20.32 11.93
C THR A 357 11.00 19.27 10.84
N TRP A 358 12.12 18.57 10.68
CA TRP A 358 12.22 17.37 9.83
C TRP A 358 12.00 16.13 10.70
N ILE A 359 10.89 15.42 10.49
CA ILE A 359 10.43 14.35 11.38
C ILE A 359 10.99 12.95 11.04
N ASN A 360 11.92 12.85 10.07
CA ASN A 360 12.43 11.56 9.63
C ASN A 360 13.07 10.79 10.79
N GLU A 361 12.69 9.52 10.92
CA GLU A 361 13.08 8.59 12.00
C GLU A 361 12.68 9.04 13.42
N GLN A 362 11.88 10.10 13.55
CA GLN A 362 11.44 10.67 14.83
C GLN A 362 9.92 10.61 15.00
N GLY A 363 9.18 10.84 13.92
CA GLY A 363 7.72 10.96 13.96
C GLY A 363 7.23 12.28 14.54
N VAL A 364 5.91 12.40 14.59
CA VAL A 364 5.15 13.46 15.25
C VAL A 364 4.76 12.94 16.63
N SER A 365 5.26 13.59 17.68
CA SER A 365 4.89 13.22 19.05
C SER A 365 3.46 13.68 19.37
N PRO A 366 2.66 12.85 20.06
CA PRO A 366 1.33 13.26 20.53
C PRO A 366 1.44 14.34 21.61
N ASP A 367 0.39 15.15 21.76
CA ASP A 367 0.25 16.06 22.90
C ASP A 367 -0.11 15.30 24.18
N ILE A 368 -0.86 14.21 24.03
CA ILE A 368 -1.26 13.32 25.12
C ILE A 368 -0.94 11.88 24.70
N GLU A 369 0.07 11.28 25.33
CA GLU A 369 0.40 9.87 25.11
C GLU A 369 -0.65 8.97 25.76
N VAL A 370 -1.25 8.10 24.96
CA VAL A 370 -2.23 7.10 25.40
C VAL A 370 -1.98 5.82 24.62
N LYS A 371 -1.73 4.71 25.31
CA LYS A 371 -1.52 3.40 24.70
C LYS A 371 -2.82 2.62 24.67
N LEU A 372 -3.07 1.92 23.57
CA LEU A 372 -4.14 0.92 23.52
C LEU A 372 -3.89 -0.20 24.55
N PRO A 373 -4.95 -0.93 24.95
CA PRO A 373 -4.79 -2.17 25.71
C PRO A 373 -3.80 -3.11 25.03
N ALA A 374 -2.98 -3.84 25.80
CA ALA A 374 -1.89 -4.67 25.26
C ALA A 374 -2.37 -5.67 24.20
N TYR A 375 -3.58 -6.24 24.38
CA TYR A 375 -4.16 -7.19 23.44
C TYR A 375 -4.45 -6.60 22.05
N ALA A 376 -4.61 -5.27 21.93
CA ALA A 376 -4.80 -4.61 20.63
C ALA A 376 -3.56 -4.73 19.72
N SER A 377 -2.40 -5.06 20.29
CA SER A 377 -1.15 -5.28 19.56
C SER A 377 -0.89 -6.75 19.24
N LEU A 378 -1.79 -7.67 19.65
CA LEU A 378 -1.64 -9.09 19.33
C LEU A 378 -1.74 -9.30 17.82
N ARG A 379 -0.72 -9.93 17.26
CA ARG A 379 -0.69 -10.24 15.83
C ARG A 379 -1.74 -11.30 15.50
N PRO A 380 -2.41 -11.19 14.34
CA PRO A 380 -3.13 -12.32 13.77
C PRO A 380 -2.21 -13.53 13.65
N LEU A 381 -2.73 -14.70 14.02
CA LEU A 381 -2.08 -15.97 13.74
C LEU A 381 -2.18 -16.25 12.24
N ALA A 382 -1.13 -16.83 11.66
CA ALA A 382 -1.07 -17.05 10.21
C ALA A 382 -2.12 -18.07 9.78
N THR A 383 -2.76 -17.83 8.63
CA THR A 383 -3.69 -18.80 8.03
C THR A 383 -2.98 -20.14 7.78
N GLY A 384 -3.65 -21.24 8.13
CA GLY A 384 -3.12 -22.60 8.10
C GLY A 384 -2.29 -22.99 9.31
N SER A 385 -2.21 -22.14 10.35
CA SER A 385 -1.55 -22.52 11.60
C SER A 385 -2.38 -23.56 12.34
N GLU A 386 -1.76 -24.69 12.67
CA GLU A 386 -2.35 -25.72 13.53
C GLU A 386 -1.56 -25.79 14.83
N MET A 387 -2.26 -25.77 15.97
CA MET A 387 -1.64 -25.97 17.28
C MET A 387 -2.47 -26.93 18.11
N GLU A 388 -1.81 -27.82 18.82
CA GLU A 388 -2.42 -28.84 19.67
C GLU A 388 -1.56 -29.11 20.90
N LEU A 389 -2.02 -30.00 21.77
CA LEU A 389 -1.29 -30.39 22.97
C LEU A 389 0.16 -30.79 22.64
N GLY A 390 1.13 -30.10 23.24
CA GLY A 390 2.56 -30.27 23.01
C GLY A 390 3.18 -29.30 22.00
N SER A 391 2.38 -28.53 21.25
CA SER A 391 2.90 -27.41 20.43
C SER A 391 3.58 -26.37 21.32
N TYR A 392 4.57 -25.66 20.78
CA TYR A 392 5.25 -24.58 21.49
C TYR A 392 5.74 -23.48 20.55
N GLY A 393 5.93 -22.26 21.09
CA GLY A 393 6.45 -21.10 20.37
C GLY A 393 5.59 -19.85 20.48
N ASP A 394 5.95 -18.80 19.75
CA ASP A 394 5.33 -17.47 19.85
C ASP A 394 3.85 -17.45 19.41
N ASP A 395 3.46 -18.34 18.50
CA ASP A 395 2.06 -18.51 18.10
C ASP A 395 1.22 -19.05 19.27
N VAL A 396 1.78 -19.97 20.08
CA VAL A 396 1.13 -20.47 21.30
C VAL A 396 1.02 -19.37 22.35
N VAL A 397 2.08 -18.56 22.54
CA VAL A 397 2.03 -17.38 23.43
C VAL A 397 0.91 -16.43 23.03
N THR A 398 0.77 -16.20 21.72
CA THR A 398 -0.25 -15.32 21.14
C THR A 398 -1.64 -15.90 21.40
N LEU A 399 -1.87 -17.18 21.10
CA LEU A 399 -3.14 -17.86 21.39
C LEU A 399 -3.51 -17.79 22.89
N GLN A 400 -2.56 -18.10 23.77
CA GLN A 400 -2.76 -18.03 25.22
C GLN A 400 -3.14 -16.62 25.67
N SER A 401 -2.49 -15.61 25.10
CA SER A 401 -2.79 -14.20 25.38
C SER A 401 -4.19 -13.81 24.92
N MET A 402 -4.60 -14.24 23.72
CA MET A 402 -5.96 -14.01 23.19
C MET A 402 -7.03 -14.65 24.07
N LEU A 403 -6.87 -15.94 24.41
CA LEU A 403 -7.81 -16.67 25.26
C LEU A 403 -7.92 -16.05 26.65
N ARG A 404 -6.79 -15.72 27.28
CA ARG A 404 -6.75 -15.10 28.60
C ARG A 404 -7.48 -13.75 28.61
N GLU A 405 -7.24 -12.92 27.60
CA GLU A 405 -7.89 -11.61 27.50
C GLU A 405 -9.42 -11.73 27.33
N LEU A 406 -9.86 -12.73 26.58
CA LEU A 406 -11.28 -13.04 26.42
C LEU A 406 -11.90 -13.78 27.63
N GLY A 407 -11.11 -14.01 28.70
CA GLY A 407 -11.57 -14.60 29.96
C GLY A 407 -11.53 -16.12 30.02
N TYR A 408 -10.86 -16.79 29.07
CA TYR A 408 -10.73 -18.25 29.05
C TYR A 408 -9.45 -18.71 29.76
N GLY A 409 -9.64 -19.29 30.95
CA GLY A 409 -8.62 -19.96 31.75
C GLY A 409 -7.60 -19.04 32.46
N PRO A 410 -6.99 -19.50 33.58
CA PRO A 410 -5.75 -18.91 34.08
C PRO A 410 -4.59 -19.43 33.22
N LEU A 411 -4.36 -18.79 32.07
CA LEU A 411 -3.29 -19.18 31.15
C LEU A 411 -1.98 -18.47 31.47
N GLU A 412 -0.95 -19.27 31.72
CA GLU A 412 0.43 -18.80 31.64
C GLU A 412 0.80 -18.61 30.16
N THR A 413 1.49 -17.52 29.83
CA THR A 413 1.90 -17.20 28.45
C THR A 413 3.34 -17.65 28.22
N GLU A 414 3.66 -18.89 28.59
CA GLU A 414 4.99 -19.48 28.44
C GLU A 414 5.25 -20.03 27.03
N GLY A 415 4.19 -20.11 26.20
CA GLY A 415 4.31 -20.57 24.83
C GLY A 415 4.39 -22.09 24.72
N VAL A 416 3.88 -22.83 25.70
CA VAL A 416 3.70 -24.28 25.65
C VAL A 416 2.22 -24.59 25.69
N PHE A 417 1.73 -25.30 24.67
CA PHE A 417 0.33 -25.68 24.55
C PHE A 417 0.11 -26.90 25.43
N ASP A 418 -0.24 -26.65 26.69
CA ASP A 418 -0.46 -27.66 27.72
C ASP A 418 -1.94 -28.06 27.86
N GLU A 419 -2.25 -28.94 28.83
CA GLU A 419 -3.62 -29.37 29.11
C GLU A 419 -4.52 -28.19 29.51
N THR A 420 -3.97 -27.17 30.17
CA THR A 420 -4.69 -25.94 30.56
C THR A 420 -5.10 -25.14 29.33
N THR A 421 -4.18 -24.97 28.37
CA THR A 421 -4.41 -24.30 27.10
C THR A 421 -5.44 -25.06 26.27
N GLU A 422 -5.33 -26.38 26.20
CA GLU A 422 -6.32 -27.23 25.52
C GLU A 422 -7.72 -27.07 26.12
N GLN A 423 -7.83 -27.09 27.45
CA GLN A 423 -9.12 -26.93 28.14
C GLN A 423 -9.72 -25.54 27.92
N ALA A 424 -8.92 -24.48 28.00
CA ALA A 424 -9.37 -23.12 27.72
C ALA A 424 -9.85 -22.98 26.27
N LEU A 425 -9.13 -23.59 25.32
CA LEU A 425 -9.52 -23.59 23.91
C LEU A 425 -10.81 -24.37 23.67
N ARG A 426 -10.99 -25.52 24.30
CA ARG A 426 -12.26 -26.29 24.24
C ARG A 426 -13.43 -25.48 24.78
N GLN A 427 -13.23 -24.79 25.90
CA GLN A 427 -14.27 -23.91 26.47
C GLN A 427 -14.65 -22.79 25.52
N PHE A 428 -13.65 -22.13 24.91
CA PHE A 428 -13.86 -21.11 23.89
C PHE A 428 -14.60 -21.66 22.67
N GLN A 429 -14.16 -22.78 22.10
CA GLN A 429 -14.82 -23.39 20.94
C GLN A 429 -16.27 -23.74 21.26
N GLN A 430 -16.53 -24.30 22.44
CA GLN A 430 -17.87 -24.65 22.87
C GLN A 430 -18.77 -23.42 23.05
N SER A 431 -18.28 -22.33 23.66
CA SER A 431 -19.06 -21.11 23.88
C SER A 431 -19.39 -20.37 22.58
N GLU A 432 -18.47 -20.40 21.61
CA GLU A 432 -18.61 -19.75 20.32
C GLU A 432 -19.30 -20.64 19.26
N GLY A 433 -19.75 -21.84 19.64
CA GLY A 433 -20.45 -22.76 18.74
C GLY A 433 -19.56 -23.38 17.65
N LEU A 434 -18.25 -23.39 17.85
CA LEU A 434 -17.27 -24.04 16.98
C LEU A 434 -17.16 -25.54 17.32
N GLU A 435 -16.59 -26.32 16.40
CA GLU A 435 -16.28 -27.72 16.67
C GLU A 435 -15.28 -27.82 17.85
N THR A 436 -15.67 -28.52 18.92
CA THR A 436 -14.90 -28.57 20.16
C THR A 436 -13.76 -29.60 20.06
N THR A 437 -12.76 -29.31 19.24
CA THR A 437 -11.62 -30.21 18.98
C THR A 437 -10.53 -30.11 20.03
N GLY A 438 -10.41 -28.96 20.72
CA GLY A 438 -9.26 -28.62 21.57
C GLY A 438 -7.98 -28.33 20.78
N LYS A 439 -8.08 -28.23 19.46
CA LYS A 439 -6.99 -27.85 18.56
C LYS A 439 -7.28 -26.49 17.98
N PHE A 440 -6.23 -25.69 17.80
CA PHE A 440 -6.32 -24.42 17.11
C PHE A 440 -6.36 -24.65 15.61
N ASP A 441 -7.31 -23.98 14.95
CA ASP A 441 -7.51 -23.94 13.51
C ASP A 441 -7.85 -22.50 13.06
N ASP A 442 -7.97 -22.30 11.74
CA ASP A 442 -8.27 -20.99 11.15
C ASP A 442 -9.60 -20.41 11.66
N LYS A 443 -10.63 -21.24 11.82
CA LYS A 443 -11.95 -20.81 12.32
C LYS A 443 -11.86 -20.26 13.73
N THR A 444 -11.15 -20.98 14.59
CA THR A 444 -10.86 -20.55 15.96
C THR A 444 -10.08 -19.23 15.94
N GLY A 445 -9.03 -19.13 15.13
CA GLY A 445 -8.22 -17.92 14.99
C GLY A 445 -9.04 -16.70 14.56
N TYR A 446 -9.90 -16.86 13.55
CA TYR A 446 -10.78 -15.78 13.09
C TYR A 446 -11.76 -15.33 14.17
N ARG A 447 -12.39 -16.27 14.89
CA ARG A 447 -13.36 -15.92 15.93
C ARG A 447 -12.70 -15.24 17.13
N LEU A 448 -11.50 -15.67 17.53
CA LEU A 448 -10.72 -15.00 18.58
C LEU A 448 -10.43 -13.54 18.20
N LEU A 449 -9.97 -13.31 16.98
CA LEU A 449 -9.67 -11.96 16.49
C LEU A 449 -10.91 -11.08 16.39
N GLU A 450 -12.03 -11.64 15.94
CA GLU A 450 -13.32 -10.92 15.88
C GLU A 450 -13.76 -10.45 17.27
N LEU A 451 -13.76 -11.33 18.26
CA LEU A 451 -14.14 -10.98 19.64
C LEU A 451 -13.19 -9.97 20.29
N LEU A 452 -11.88 -10.07 20.01
CA LEU A 452 -10.92 -9.07 20.49
C LEU A 452 -11.15 -7.70 19.84
N ARG A 453 -11.57 -7.64 18.58
CA ARG A 453 -11.96 -6.39 17.92
C ARG A 453 -13.22 -5.81 18.54
N GLU A 454 -14.27 -6.62 18.72
CA GLU A 454 -15.50 -6.18 19.40
C GLU A 454 -15.24 -5.68 20.83
N LYS A 455 -14.27 -6.29 21.53
CA LYS A 455 -13.80 -5.82 22.84
C LYS A 455 -13.03 -4.50 22.72
N LEU A 456 -12.14 -4.37 21.75
CA LEU A 456 -11.39 -3.13 21.49
C LEU A 456 -12.33 -1.97 21.18
N ASP A 457 -13.37 -2.15 20.38
CA ASP A 457 -14.33 -1.09 20.04
C ASP A 457 -14.97 -0.46 21.28
N LYS A 458 -15.05 -1.20 22.39
CA LYS A 458 -15.59 -0.74 23.68
C LYS A 458 -14.52 -0.20 24.64
N GLU A 459 -13.29 -0.67 24.50
CA GLU A 459 -12.18 -0.41 25.42
C GLU A 459 -11.04 0.41 24.76
N ASP A 460 -11.31 1.03 23.62
CA ASP A 460 -10.37 1.88 22.90
C ASP A 460 -10.04 3.13 23.74
N THR A 461 -9.01 3.00 24.55
CA THR A 461 -8.52 4.06 25.44
C THR A 461 -8.18 5.37 24.73
N GLN A 462 -7.72 5.32 23.47
CA GLN A 462 -7.35 6.50 22.70
C GLN A 462 -8.61 7.22 22.19
N LEU A 463 -9.57 6.47 21.64
CA LEU A 463 -10.87 6.96 21.22
C LEU A 463 -11.63 7.59 22.39
N LEU A 464 -11.72 6.85 23.51
CA LEU A 464 -12.37 7.31 24.74
C LEU A 464 -11.74 8.59 25.27
N LYS A 465 -10.40 8.71 25.21
CA LYS A 465 -9.72 9.94 25.61
C LYS A 465 -10.04 11.10 24.68
N GLY A 466 -10.11 10.87 23.37
CA GLY A 466 -10.50 11.88 22.39
C GLY A 466 -11.93 12.40 22.62
N ILE A 467 -12.87 11.49 22.88
CA ILE A 467 -14.26 11.83 23.24
C ILE A 467 -14.31 12.65 24.52
N GLU A 468 -13.55 12.28 25.56
CA GLU A 468 -13.46 13.01 26.83
C GLU A 468 -13.01 14.47 26.62
N LEU A 469 -11.97 14.70 25.79
CA LEU A 469 -11.44 16.04 25.52
C LEU A 469 -12.45 16.91 24.77
N LEU A 470 -13.09 16.37 23.74
CA LEU A 470 -14.09 17.11 22.97
C LEU A 470 -15.32 17.42 23.84
N THR A 471 -15.76 16.48 24.67
CA THR A 471 -16.92 16.69 25.56
C THR A 471 -16.64 17.70 26.68
N SER A 472 -15.41 17.71 27.21
CA SER A 472 -15.02 18.65 28.28
C SER A 472 -14.76 20.07 27.77
N GLY A 473 -14.30 20.22 26.52
CA GLY A 473 -14.11 21.52 25.87
C GLY A 473 -15.42 22.26 25.56
N VAL A 474 -16.51 21.54 25.29
CA VAL A 474 -17.84 22.09 24.96
C VAL A 474 -18.52 22.76 26.16
N LYS A 475 -18.06 22.53 27.40
CA LYS A 475 -18.64 23.10 28.63
C LYS A 475 -18.09 24.48 29.06
N LYS A 476 -17.40 25.21 28.19
CA LYS A 476 -16.87 26.55 28.51
C LYS A 476 -17.52 27.69 27.74
#